data_AF-A0A2D6D780-F1
#
_entry.id   AF-A0A2D6D780-F1
#
_cell.length_a   1.000
_cell.length_b   1.000
_cell.length_c   1.000
_cell.angle_alpha   90.00
_cell.angle_beta   90.00
_cell.angle_gamma   90.00
#
_symmetry.space_group_name_H-M   'P 1'
#
loop_
_entity.id
_entity.type
_entity.pdbx_description
1 polymer ?
#
loop_
_entity_poly.entity_id
_entity_poly.type
_entity_poly.pdbx_seq_one_letter_code
_entity_poly.pdbx_strand_id
1 'polypeptide(L)'
;MSKYKKIAILGIVSYILTVALSGQDLEGNLLAPIWLIAISGIIRLIFYFLSVSVLWKVAKRDVSIFLIIIILSVGVQQFYQSENSLINILINITKIVEFLFYFYIVFLLFSFNKQLKTEVK
;
A
#
# COMPACT_ATOMS: atom_id res chain seq x y z
N MET A 1 -7.30 -12.02 18.45
CA MET A 1 -6.49 -11.70 17.25
C MET A 1 -5.59 -10.50 17.55
N SER A 2 -4.27 -10.59 17.33
CA SER A 2 -3.34 -9.52 17.70
C SER A 2 -3.55 -8.24 16.88
N LYS A 3 -3.14 -7.09 17.43
CA LYS A 3 -3.20 -5.79 16.75
C LYS A 3 -2.54 -5.84 15.36
N TYR A 4 -1.36 -6.46 15.26
CA TYR A 4 -0.63 -6.61 14.01
C TYR A 4 -1.42 -7.41 12.95
N LYS A 5 -2.05 -8.52 13.34
CA LYS A 5 -2.89 -9.30 12.41
C LYS A 5 -4.11 -8.51 11.94
N LYS A 6 -4.73 -7.68 12.79
CA LYS A 6 -5.87 -6.85 12.39
C LYS A 6 -5.46 -5.84 11.32
N ILE A 7 -4.32 -5.19 11.51
CA ILE A 7 -3.78 -4.22 10.54
C ILE A 7 -3.37 -4.93 9.24
N ALA A 8 -2.77 -6.12 9.32
CA ALA A 8 -2.42 -6.89 8.12
C ALA A 8 -3.65 -7.28 7.29
N ILE A 9 -4.73 -7.77 7.94
CA ILE A 9 -5.99 -8.08 7.24
C ILE A 9 -6.61 -6.82 6.64
N LEU A 10 -6.60 -5.69 7.36
CA LEU A 10 -7.03 -4.41 6.82
C LEU A 10 -6.26 -4.04 5.55
N GLY A 11 -4.94 -4.26 5.53
CA GLY A 11 -4.10 -4.06 4.34
C GLY A 11 -4.54 -4.94 3.17
N ILE A 12 -4.74 -6.24 3.38
CA ILE A 12 -5.21 -7.14 2.32
C ILE A 12 -6.57 -6.68 1.77
N VAL A 13 -7.53 -6.39 2.65
CA VAL A 13 -8.87 -5.95 2.25
C VAL A 13 -8.80 -4.62 1.50
N SER A 14 -7.98 -3.68 1.98
CA SER A 14 -7.75 -2.39 1.33
C SER A 14 -7.18 -2.54 -0.07
N TYR A 15 -6.20 -3.42 -0.25
CA TYR A 15 -5.60 -3.70 -1.55
C TYR A 15 -6.62 -4.31 -2.52
N ILE A 16 -7.37 -5.32 -2.07
CA ILE A 16 -8.42 -5.96 -2.88
C ILE A 16 -9.48 -4.93 -3.30
N LEU A 17 -9.93 -4.07 -2.37
CA LEU A 17 -10.86 -2.98 -2.70
C LEU A 17 -10.27 -2.05 -3.76
N THR A 18 -9.01 -1.65 -3.60
CA THR A 18 -8.34 -0.73 -4.54
C THR A 18 -8.31 -1.33 -5.94
N VAL A 19 -7.93 -2.61 -6.08
CA VAL A 19 -7.87 -3.31 -7.37
C VAL A 19 -9.27 -3.51 -7.97
N ALA A 20 -10.25 -3.92 -7.16
CA ALA A 20 -11.60 -4.14 -7.63
C ALA A 20 -12.26 -2.85 -8.14
N LEU A 21 -11.95 -1.70 -7.52
CA LEU A 21 -12.54 -0.41 -7.85
C LEU A 21 -11.75 0.37 -8.90
N SER A 22 -10.54 -0.07 -9.27
CA SER A 22 -9.73 0.56 -10.33
C SER A 22 -10.10 0.10 -11.74
N GLY A 23 -11.12 -0.76 -11.90
CA GLY A 23 -11.57 -1.23 -13.20
C GLY A 23 -12.08 -0.07 -14.09
N GLN A 24 -11.64 -0.07 -15.35
CA GLN A 24 -12.08 0.86 -16.39
C GLN A 24 -12.71 0.09 -17.55
N ASP A 25 -13.67 0.70 -18.24
CA ASP A 25 -14.19 0.18 -19.51
C ASP A 25 -13.21 0.47 -20.67
N LEU A 26 -13.59 0.05 -21.89
CA LEU A 26 -12.78 0.27 -23.10
C LEU A 26 -12.65 1.76 -23.49
N GLU A 27 -13.53 2.61 -22.96
CA GLU A 27 -13.55 4.06 -23.19
C GLU A 27 -12.73 4.81 -22.12
N GLY A 28 -12.24 4.12 -21.10
CA GLY A 28 -11.46 4.67 -19.99
C GLY A 28 -12.30 5.21 -18.84
N ASN A 29 -13.62 4.99 -18.84
CA ASN A 29 -14.50 5.38 -17.75
C ASN A 29 -14.35 4.41 -16.57
N LEU A 30 -14.42 4.93 -15.35
CA LEU A 30 -14.38 4.14 -14.12
C LEU A 30 -15.66 3.30 -13.99
N LEU A 31 -15.51 2.00 -13.78
CA LEU A 31 -16.63 1.07 -13.55
C LEU A 31 -17.25 1.28 -12.16
N ALA A 32 -16.44 1.69 -11.19
CA ALA A 32 -16.88 1.96 -9.84
C ALA A 32 -17.31 3.43 -9.67
N PRO A 33 -18.36 3.70 -8.88
CA PRO A 33 -18.74 5.06 -8.57
C PRO A 33 -17.66 5.77 -7.74
N ILE A 34 -17.47 7.06 -7.99
CA ILE A 34 -16.40 7.90 -7.43
C ILE A 34 -16.35 7.82 -5.89
N TRP A 35 -17.50 7.78 -5.23
CA TRP A 35 -17.58 7.72 -3.77
C TRP A 35 -17.00 6.40 -3.20
N LEU A 36 -17.14 5.26 -3.89
CA LEU A 36 -16.51 3.99 -3.47
C LEU A 36 -14.99 4.05 -3.62
N ILE A 37 -14.50 4.64 -4.71
CA ILE A 37 -13.07 4.82 -4.95
C ILE A 37 -12.46 5.68 -3.83
N ALA A 38 -13.13 6.78 -3.48
CA ALA A 38 -12.72 7.66 -2.38
C ALA A 38 -12.65 6.91 -1.04
N ILE A 39 -13.68 6.12 -0.69
CA ILE A 39 -13.68 5.29 0.52
C ILE A 39 -12.52 4.29 0.52
N SER A 40 -12.25 3.65 -0.62
CA SER A 40 -11.12 2.72 -0.74
C SER A 40 -9.77 3.40 -0.46
N GLY A 41 -9.61 4.64 -0.96
CA GLY A 41 -8.44 5.46 -0.71
C GLY A 41 -8.28 5.82 0.75
N ILE A 42 -9.39 6.18 1.43
CA ILE A 42 -9.39 6.46 2.87
C ILE A 42 -8.98 5.21 3.67
N ILE A 43 -9.54 4.04 3.36
CA ILE A 43 -9.18 2.79 4.02
C ILE A 43 -7.67 2.50 3.84
N ARG A 44 -7.13 2.75 2.65
CA ARG A 44 -5.70 2.57 2.34
C ARG A 44 -4.82 3.54 3.14
N LEU A 45 -5.24 4.79 3.28
CA LEU A 45 -4.56 5.77 4.14
C LEU A 45 -4.57 5.34 5.61
N ILE A 46 -5.71 4.87 6.13
CA ILE A 46 -5.80 4.35 7.50
C ILE A 46 -4.82 3.20 7.69
N PHE A 47 -4.73 2.27 6.74
CA PHE A 47 -3.75 1.19 6.78
C PHE A 47 -2.30 1.71 6.85
N TYR A 48 -1.95 2.72 6.06
CA TYR A 48 -0.62 3.33 6.10
C TYR A 48 -0.30 3.95 7.46
N PHE A 49 -1.19 4.78 8.00
CA PHE A 49 -1.00 5.42 9.32
C PHE A 49 -0.83 4.38 10.43
N LEU A 50 -1.67 3.34 10.44
CA LEU A 50 -1.61 2.29 11.45
C LEU A 50 -0.34 1.44 11.32
N SER A 51 0.06 1.11 10.09
CA SER A 51 1.27 0.32 9.81
C SER A 51 2.52 1.08 10.25
N VAL A 52 2.65 2.35 9.86
CA VAL A 52 3.75 3.23 10.29
C VAL A 52 3.78 3.30 11.81
N SER A 53 2.66 3.65 12.46
CA SER A 53 2.60 3.82 13.92
C SER A 53 3.02 2.57 14.69
N VAL A 54 2.63 1.39 14.21
CA VAL A 54 2.90 0.12 14.88
C VAL A 54 4.32 -0.39 14.60
N LEU A 55 4.79 -0.24 13.37
CA LEU A 55 6.10 -0.75 12.96
C LEU A 55 7.24 0.21 13.27
N TRP A 56 6.97 1.51 13.49
CA TRP A 56 8.00 2.51 13.76
C TRP A 56 8.93 2.14 14.93
N LYS A 57 8.37 1.48 15.95
CA LYS A 57 9.11 1.07 17.15
C LYS A 57 9.94 -0.20 16.96
N VAL A 58 9.64 -1.01 15.94
CA VAL A 58 10.17 -2.38 15.83
C VAL A 58 10.94 -2.62 14.53
N ALA A 59 10.56 -1.92 13.45
CA ALA A 59 11.12 -2.05 12.11
C ALA A 59 11.31 -0.66 11.48
N LYS A 60 11.93 0.28 12.22
CA LYS A 60 12.06 1.69 11.83
C LYS A 60 12.66 1.87 10.43
N ARG A 61 13.69 1.07 10.08
CA ARG A 61 14.32 1.11 8.76
C ARG A 61 13.32 0.79 7.64
N ASP A 62 12.59 -0.32 7.78
CA ASP A 62 11.62 -0.76 6.78
C ASP A 62 10.47 0.24 6.62
N VAL A 63 10.02 0.84 7.72
CA VAL A 63 8.98 1.88 7.70
C VAL A 63 9.45 3.15 7.00
N SER A 64 10.68 3.59 7.24
CA SER A 64 11.24 4.76 6.53
C SER A 64 11.32 4.51 5.03
N ILE A 65 11.77 3.33 4.61
CA ILE A 65 11.83 2.97 3.19
C ILE A 65 10.42 2.95 2.59
N PHE A 66 9.45 2.36 3.29
CA PHE A 66 8.05 2.34 2.87
C PHE A 66 7.48 3.75 2.65
N LEU A 67 7.75 4.69 3.56
CA LEU A 67 7.33 6.08 3.42
C LEU A 67 7.98 6.77 2.22
N ILE A 68 9.28 6.57 2.00
CA ILE A 68 9.99 7.12 0.84
C ILE A 68 9.35 6.62 -0.47
N ILE A 69 9.03 5.32 -0.55
CA ILE A 69 8.38 4.73 -1.72
C ILE A 69 7.00 5.34 -1.94
N ILE A 70 6.20 5.55 -0.89
CA ILE A 70 4.89 6.23 -1.02
C ILE A 70 5.06 7.65 -1.56
N ILE A 71 6.02 8.41 -1.02
CA ILE A 71 6.27 9.79 -1.47
C ILE A 71 6.71 9.82 -2.94
N LEU A 72 7.63 8.93 -3.33
CA LEU A 72 8.05 8.81 -4.73
C LEU A 72 6.88 8.42 -5.64
N SER A 73 6.03 7.51 -5.20
CA SER A 73 4.85 7.07 -5.97
C SER A 73 3.88 8.22 -6.21
N VAL A 74 3.64 9.07 -5.21
CA VAL A 74 2.81 10.27 -5.35
C VAL A 74 3.48 11.32 -6.24
N GLY A 75 4.78 11.55 -6.08
CA GLY A 75 5.52 12.53 -6.89
C GLY A 75 5.58 12.16 -8.37
N VAL A 76 5.78 10.87 -8.67
CA VAL A 76 5.90 10.36 -10.04
C VAL A 76 4.54 10.34 -10.77
N GLN A 77 3.41 10.23 -10.05
CA GLN A 77 2.07 10.34 -10.64
C GLN A 77 1.79 11.69 -11.30
N GLN A 78 2.51 12.75 -10.94
CA GLN A 78 2.34 14.06 -11.59
C GLN A 78 2.74 14.05 -13.07
N PHE A 79 3.48 13.02 -13.51
CA PHE A 79 3.98 12.88 -14.87
C PHE A 79 3.28 11.78 -15.67
N TYR A 80 2.11 11.30 -15.21
CA TYR A 80 1.43 10.11 -15.75
C TYR A 80 0.97 10.22 -17.22
N GLN A 81 0.99 11.41 -17.80
CA GLN A 81 0.67 11.67 -19.22
C GLN A 81 1.88 12.21 -19.99
N SER A 82 3.10 11.95 -19.50
CA SER A 82 4.29 12.35 -20.22
C SER A 82 4.43 11.56 -21.53
N GLU A 83 4.63 12.26 -22.64
CA GLU A 83 5.05 11.64 -23.91
C GLU A 83 6.47 11.05 -23.83
N ASN A 84 7.21 11.32 -22.75
CA ASN A 84 8.55 10.82 -22.55
C ASN A 84 8.55 9.34 -22.12
N SER A 85 9.05 8.48 -23.01
CA SER A 85 9.16 7.03 -22.78
C SER A 85 9.94 6.66 -21.52
N LEU A 86 10.97 7.43 -21.15
CA LEU A 86 11.76 7.18 -19.93
C LEU A 86 10.96 7.44 -18.66
N ILE A 87 10.11 8.48 -18.67
CA ILE A 87 9.23 8.81 -17.54
C ILE A 87 8.17 7.71 -17.36
N ASN A 88 7.59 7.20 -18.45
CA ASN A 88 6.64 6.09 -18.40
C ASN A 88 7.26 4.80 -17.85
N ILE A 89 8.50 4.50 -18.22
CA ILE A 89 9.27 3.39 -17.63
C ILE A 89 9.44 3.61 -16.12
N LEU A 90 9.83 4.81 -15.70
CA LEU A 90 10.03 5.14 -14.28
C LEU A 90 8.74 5.02 -13.46
N ILE A 91 7.60 5.46 -14.00
CA ILE A 91 6.27 5.30 -13.39
C ILE A 91 5.97 3.82 -13.17
N ASN A 92 6.20 2.98 -14.18
CA ASN A 92 5.92 1.55 -14.09
C ASN A 92 6.84 0.85 -13.07
N ILE A 93 8.13 1.16 -13.05
CA ILE A 93 9.06 0.64 -12.05
C ILE A 93 8.61 1.04 -10.64
N THR A 94 8.25 2.31 -10.45
CA THR A 94 7.80 2.84 -9.16
C THR A 94 6.56 2.09 -8.66
N LYS A 95 5.58 1.83 -9.53
CA LYS A 95 4.39 1.03 -9.19
C LYS A 95 4.73 -0.40 -8.77
N ILE A 96 5.67 -1.05 -9.48
CA ILE A 96 6.09 -2.41 -9.15
C ILE A 96 6.77 -2.43 -7.77
N VAL A 97 7.65 -1.46 -7.50
CA VAL A 97 8.32 -1.33 -6.21
C VAL A 97 7.32 -1.06 -5.09
N GLU A 98 6.36 -0.15 -5.30
CA GLU A 98 5.28 0.14 -4.35
C GLU A 98 4.47 -1.12 -4.04
N PHE A 99 4.09 -1.89 -5.06
CA PHE A 99 3.38 -3.15 -4.92
C PHE A 99 4.17 -4.15 -4.06
N LEU A 100 5.44 -4.41 -4.40
CA LEU A 100 6.28 -5.36 -3.66
C LEU A 100 6.45 -4.94 -2.20
N PHE A 101 6.70 -3.65 -1.95
CA PHE A 101 6.86 -3.13 -0.60
C PHE A 101 5.57 -3.17 0.21
N TYR A 102 4.43 -2.92 -0.43
CA TYR A 102 3.12 -3.03 0.22
C TYR A 102 2.92 -4.44 0.79
N PHE A 103 3.13 -5.47 -0.03
CA PHE A 103 3.01 -6.86 0.41
C PHE A 103 4.07 -7.25 1.44
N TYR A 104 5.29 -6.72 1.31
CA TYR A 104 6.33 -6.91 2.34
C TYR A 104 5.89 -6.35 3.70
N ILE A 105 5.30 -5.15 3.76
CA ILE A 105 4.77 -4.59 5.02
C ILE A 105 3.65 -5.44 5.60
N VAL A 106 2.73 -5.93 4.76
CA VAL A 106 1.67 -6.86 5.18
C VAL A 106 2.27 -8.14 5.76
N PHE A 107 3.28 -8.72 5.11
CA PHE A 107 3.99 -9.91 5.58
C PHE A 107 4.71 -9.66 6.92
N LEU A 108 5.37 -8.51 7.05
CA LEU A 108 6.10 -8.12 8.24
C LEU A 108 5.13 -7.94 9.43
N LEU A 109 3.94 -7.37 9.22
CA LEU A 109 2.87 -7.33 10.22
C LEU A 109 2.41 -8.74 10.66
N PHE A 110 2.33 -9.73 9.75
CA PHE A 110 2.04 -11.11 10.15
C PHE A 110 3.17 -11.75 10.97
N SER A 111 4.42 -11.48 10.59
CA SER A 111 5.61 -12.07 11.19
C SER A 111 5.84 -11.61 12.64
N PHE A 112 5.58 -10.34 12.96
CA PHE A 112 5.74 -9.83 14.33
C PHE A 112 4.75 -10.43 15.34
N ASN A 113 3.58 -10.89 14.89
CA ASN A 113 2.69 -11.65 15.77
C ASN A 113 3.24 -13.05 16.11
N LYS A 114 4.09 -13.61 15.24
CA LYS A 114 4.69 -14.93 15.47
C LYS A 114 5.79 -14.83 16.53
N GLN A 115 6.65 -13.79 16.44
CA GLN A 115 7.77 -13.56 17.34
C GLN A 115 7.33 -13.28 18.80
N LEU A 116 6.33 -12.41 18.99
CA LEU A 116 5.78 -12.14 20.34
C LEU A 116 5.11 -13.36 21.00
N LYS A 117 4.71 -14.37 20.23
CA LYS A 117 4.14 -15.62 20.78
C LYS A 117 5.20 -16.64 21.17
N THR A 118 6.41 -16.55 20.63
CA THR A 118 7.51 -17.48 20.93
C THR A 118 8.30 -17.07 22.18
N GLU A 119 8.29 -15.80 22.57
CA GLU A 119 8.98 -15.31 23.79
C GLU A 119 8.15 -15.47 25.07
N VAL A 120 6.86 -15.83 24.96
CA VAL A 120 5.93 -15.97 26.11
C VAL A 120 5.62 -17.45 26.40
N LYS A 121 6.45 -18.38 25.88
CA LYS A 121 6.40 -19.81 26.21
C LYS A 121 7.70 -20.22 26.86
#